data_AF-A0A3N5X067-F1
#
_entry.id   AF-A0A3N5X067-F1
#
_cell.length_a   1.000
_cell.length_b   1.000
_cell.length_c   1.000
_cell.angle_alpha   90.00
_cell.angle_beta   90.00
_cell.angle_gamma   90.00
#
_symmetry.space_group_name_H-M   'P 1'
#
loop_
_entity.id
_entity.type
_entity.pdbx_description
1 polymer ?
#
loop_
_entity_poly.entity_id
_entity_poly.type
_entity_poly.pdbx_seq_one_letter_code
_entity_poly.pdbx_strand_id
1 'polypeptide(L)'
;MGGRDSACPDPVRRLGCADGHRRGPGRRLRRRSARRRHHQPDEAHGVTTGIRHRRLRRKRDHGCGGSSRRDSDSRGARDRPRARLRPRRTGHRGTRPAGEAVMTIHLAACAYALPEASEDAASVLSRERVRVEAALGAVTPGLRRRVEANLGIARVRVCAAGEQPYYLARRAAIEALDKAGIPAGRVDLLIDYSTLPGSGTEYVPMTHRLATDLGLEASLNVNLKFSGCAAFHLAVKLAASLMRADDQLRVALLVAADTPPLGSRSLMPITVQGDAGSAVVLSSDDSVSPEIVSTAVLTLGG
;
A
#
# COMPACT_ATOMS: atom_id res chain seq x y z
N MET A 1 -54.87 10.12 -31.93
CA MET A 1 -54.52 9.94 -30.51
C MET A 1 -54.87 8.50 -30.15
N GLY A 2 -53.99 7.50 -30.11
CA GLY A 2 -52.57 7.51 -29.77
C GLY A 2 -52.39 6.88 -28.38
N GLY A 3 -52.76 5.60 -28.22
CA GLY A 3 -52.56 4.83 -26.99
C GLY A 3 -51.92 3.49 -27.33
N ARG A 4 -50.61 3.40 -27.15
CA ARG A 4 -49.80 2.18 -27.28
C ARG A 4 -49.55 1.66 -25.86
N ASP A 5 -50.10 0.50 -25.52
CA ASP A 5 -49.60 -0.31 -24.40
C ASP A 5 -48.99 -1.58 -24.99
N SER A 6 -47.70 -1.48 -25.25
CA SER A 6 -46.83 -2.57 -25.66
C SER A 6 -46.49 -3.45 -24.46
N ALA A 7 -46.95 -4.69 -24.53
CA ALA A 7 -46.53 -5.79 -23.67
C ALA A 7 -45.02 -6.07 -23.81
N CYS A 8 -44.34 -6.20 -22.68
CA CYS A 8 -43.04 -6.86 -22.59
C CYS A 8 -43.24 -8.38 -22.50
N PRO A 9 -42.56 -9.20 -23.31
CA PRO A 9 -42.49 -10.64 -23.09
C PRO A 9 -41.29 -11.04 -22.22
N ASP A 10 -41.58 -11.90 -21.24
CA ASP A 10 -40.62 -12.75 -20.53
C ASP A 10 -39.99 -13.80 -21.47
N PRO A 11 -38.70 -14.15 -21.27
CA PRO A 11 -38.20 -15.47 -21.65
C PRO A 11 -37.66 -16.26 -20.43
N VAL A 12 -38.55 -17.05 -19.83
CA VAL A 12 -38.53 -18.53 -19.82
C VAL A 12 -37.15 -19.26 -19.86
N ARG A 13 -36.93 -20.04 -18.77
CA ARG A 13 -36.29 -21.38 -18.63
C ARG A 13 -34.75 -21.52 -18.65
N ARG A 14 -34.17 -21.98 -17.53
CA ARG A 14 -34.08 -23.38 -17.00
C ARG A 14 -33.16 -24.28 -17.85
N LEU A 15 -31.97 -24.53 -17.32
CA LEU A 15 -31.26 -25.79 -17.48
C LEU A 15 -30.81 -26.25 -16.09
N GLY A 16 -31.39 -27.36 -15.65
CA GLY A 16 -30.87 -28.14 -14.53
C GLY A 16 -29.86 -29.15 -15.04
N CYS A 17 -28.88 -29.47 -14.21
CA CYS A 17 -28.14 -30.73 -14.30
C CYS A 17 -28.13 -31.37 -12.92
N ALA A 18 -28.58 -32.62 -12.92
CA ALA A 18 -28.80 -33.45 -11.76
C ALA A 18 -27.51 -34.13 -11.27
N ASP A 19 -27.58 -34.45 -9.99
CA ASP A 19 -26.92 -35.49 -9.19
C ASP A 19 -26.07 -36.56 -9.88
N GLY A 20 -24.92 -36.82 -9.26
CA GLY A 20 -24.10 -38.01 -9.45
C GLY A 20 -23.33 -38.38 -8.18
N HIS A 21 -24.00 -39.11 -7.29
CA HIS A 21 -23.43 -39.74 -6.09
C HIS A 21 -22.20 -40.61 -6.38
N ARG A 22 -21.13 -40.47 -5.57
CA ARG A 22 -20.33 -41.62 -5.09
C ARG A 22 -19.89 -41.42 -3.63
N ARG A 23 -20.38 -42.30 -2.76
CA ARG A 23 -19.94 -42.52 -1.38
C ARG A 23 -18.73 -43.47 -1.37
N GLY A 24 -17.76 -43.21 -0.49
CA GLY A 24 -16.63 -44.09 -0.17
C GLY A 24 -15.92 -43.63 1.12
N PRO A 25 -15.23 -44.52 1.86
CA PRO A 25 -15.56 -44.73 3.27
C PRO A 25 -14.67 -44.06 4.32
N GLY A 26 -15.34 -43.66 5.41
CA GLY A 26 -14.94 -43.76 6.82
C GLY A 26 -13.46 -43.76 7.21
N ARG A 27 -12.95 -42.59 7.63
CA ARG A 27 -11.79 -42.50 8.51
C ARG A 27 -12.22 -42.13 9.94
N ARG A 28 -11.93 -43.06 10.84
CA ARG A 28 -12.12 -43.00 12.29
C ARG A 28 -11.42 -41.77 12.89
N LEU A 29 -12.20 -40.84 13.43
CA LEU A 29 -11.71 -39.77 14.31
C LEU A 29 -11.34 -40.38 15.67
N ARG A 30 -10.03 -40.53 15.92
CA ARG A 30 -9.50 -40.79 17.25
C ARG A 30 -9.68 -39.53 18.10
N ARG A 31 -10.57 -39.62 19.09
CA ARG A 31 -10.66 -38.66 20.21
C ARG A 31 -9.32 -38.62 20.94
N ARG A 32 -8.60 -37.49 20.84
CA ARG A 32 -7.55 -37.13 21.80
C ARG A 32 -8.11 -36.06 22.73
N SER A 33 -8.42 -36.50 23.94
CA SER A 33 -8.67 -35.70 25.13
C SER A 33 -7.46 -34.83 25.45
N ALA A 34 -7.57 -33.52 25.18
CA ALA A 34 -6.64 -32.52 25.68
C ALA A 34 -7.09 -32.05 27.07
N ARG A 35 -6.23 -32.31 28.06
CA ARG A 35 -6.37 -31.88 29.45
C ARG A 35 -6.52 -30.36 29.53
N ARG A 36 -7.56 -29.90 30.23
CA ARG A 36 -7.64 -28.55 30.80
C ARG A 36 -6.43 -28.31 31.70
N ARG A 37 -5.62 -27.30 31.40
CA ARG A 37 -4.76 -26.66 32.39
C ARG A 37 -5.39 -25.31 32.71
N HIS A 38 -5.78 -25.14 33.96
CA HIS A 38 -6.10 -23.83 34.52
C HIS A 38 -4.82 -23.00 34.54
N HIS A 39 -4.79 -21.92 33.77
CA HIS A 39 -3.81 -20.86 33.94
C HIS A 39 -4.50 -19.73 34.71
N GLN A 40 -4.06 -19.50 35.95
CA GLN A 40 -4.26 -18.24 36.65
C GLN A 40 -3.49 -17.15 35.90
N PRO A 41 -4.07 -15.94 35.71
CA PRO A 41 -3.28 -14.77 35.34
C PRO A 41 -2.67 -14.16 36.61
N ASP A 42 -1.34 -14.10 36.64
CA ASP A 42 -0.57 -13.28 37.55
C ASP A 42 -0.81 -11.79 37.26
N GLU A 43 -1.04 -11.04 38.33
CA GLU A 43 -1.03 -9.59 38.37
C GLU A 43 0.37 -9.08 37.97
N ALA A 44 0.45 -8.28 36.90
CA ALA A 44 1.68 -7.58 36.53
C ALA A 44 1.47 -6.06 36.64
N HIS A 45 2.25 -5.52 37.56
CA HIS A 45 2.36 -4.13 37.98
C HIS A 45 2.51 -3.13 36.84
N GLY A 46 1.88 -1.97 37.04
CA GLY A 46 2.05 -0.79 36.23
C GLY A 46 3.48 -0.24 36.32
N VAL A 47 4.07 -0.01 35.15
CA VAL A 47 5.31 0.75 35.01
C VAL A 47 4.97 2.07 34.31
N THR A 48 4.89 3.12 35.11
CA THR A 48 4.88 4.52 34.67
C THR A 48 6.27 4.93 34.20
N THR A 49 6.48 5.07 32.89
CA THR A 49 7.68 5.74 32.36
C THR A 49 7.42 7.23 32.19
N GLY A 50 7.88 8.01 33.17
CA GLY A 50 7.97 9.46 33.09
C GLY A 50 9.16 9.89 32.21
N ILE A 51 8.86 10.56 31.09
CA ILE A 51 9.87 11.17 30.22
C ILE A 51 10.29 12.52 30.83
N ARG A 52 11.50 12.56 31.40
CA ARG A 52 12.15 13.81 31.83
C ARG A 52 12.87 14.46 30.65
N HIS A 53 12.46 15.66 30.29
CA HIS A 53 13.19 16.56 29.39
C HIS A 53 14.58 16.91 29.98
N ARG A 54 15.67 16.54 29.29
CA ARG A 54 17.03 16.99 29.61
C ARG A 54 17.41 18.17 28.71
N ARG A 55 17.53 19.35 29.31
CA ARG A 55 18.09 20.57 28.72
C ARG A 55 19.56 20.33 28.34
N LEU A 56 19.91 20.56 27.08
CA LEU A 56 21.29 20.69 26.62
C LEU A 56 21.82 22.08 27.03
N ARG A 57 22.73 22.13 28.00
CA ARG A 57 23.57 23.30 28.28
C ARG A 57 24.91 23.14 27.56
N ARG A 58 25.21 24.11 26.70
CA ARG A 58 26.55 24.39 26.16
C ARG A 58 27.56 24.62 27.29
N LYS A 59 28.76 24.06 27.16
CA LYS A 59 29.98 24.64 27.73
C LYS A 59 31.13 24.44 26.75
N ARG A 60 31.73 25.55 26.34
CA ARG A 60 33.09 25.63 25.81
C ARG A 60 34.07 25.46 26.99
N ASP A 61 35.21 24.83 26.77
CA ASP A 61 36.52 25.48 26.84
C ASP A 61 37.69 24.47 26.79
N HIS A 62 38.74 24.97 26.14
CA HIS A 62 40.16 24.62 26.04
C HIS A 62 40.79 23.45 26.82
N GLY A 63 41.72 22.76 26.14
CA GLY A 63 42.71 21.89 26.77
C GLY A 63 43.77 21.40 25.78
N CYS A 64 45.00 21.88 25.97
CA CYS A 64 46.20 21.69 25.16
C CYS A 64 46.95 20.40 25.53
N GLY A 65 47.69 19.82 24.57
CA GLY A 65 48.94 19.09 24.83
C GLY A 65 48.89 17.55 24.87
N GLY A 66 49.87 16.92 24.21
CA GLY A 66 50.26 15.53 24.53
C GLY A 66 50.62 14.65 23.35
N SER A 67 51.80 14.86 22.77
CA SER A 67 52.50 13.91 21.90
C SER A 67 52.81 12.57 22.59
N SER A 68 52.57 11.43 21.94
CA SER A 68 53.48 10.28 22.05
C SER A 68 53.40 9.37 20.83
N ARG A 69 54.58 9.10 20.28
CA ARG A 69 54.89 8.10 19.24
C ARG A 69 54.70 6.70 19.83
N ARG A 70 54.10 5.78 19.08
CA ARG A 70 54.52 4.36 19.04
C ARG A 70 54.27 3.78 17.65
N ASP A 71 55.38 3.39 17.02
CA ASP A 71 55.45 2.41 15.95
C ASP A 71 54.97 1.04 16.44
N SER A 72 54.26 0.30 15.59
CA SER A 72 54.59 -1.10 15.31
C SER A 72 53.75 -1.66 14.16
N ASP A 73 54.50 -2.19 13.20
CA ASP A 73 54.10 -3.09 12.13
C ASP A 73 53.03 -4.13 12.48
N SER A 74 52.13 -4.42 11.54
CA SER A 74 52.05 -5.79 11.02
C SER A 74 51.21 -5.90 9.74
N ARG A 75 51.91 -6.45 8.75
CA ARG A 75 51.51 -6.93 7.43
C ARG A 75 50.34 -7.93 7.51
N GLY A 76 49.44 -7.87 6.53
CA GLY A 76 48.37 -8.86 6.36
C GLY A 76 47.53 -8.64 5.10
N ALA A 77 48.18 -8.57 3.94
CA ALA A 77 47.53 -8.48 2.64
C ALA A 77 46.69 -9.72 2.34
N ARG A 78 45.39 -9.54 2.11
CA ARG A 78 44.54 -10.50 1.39
C ARG A 78 43.98 -9.80 0.17
N ASP A 79 44.60 -10.08 -0.97
CA ASP A 79 44.11 -9.73 -2.30
C ASP A 79 42.75 -10.41 -2.54
N ARG A 80 41.71 -9.59 -2.70
CA ARG A 80 40.47 -10.00 -3.36
C ARG A 80 40.35 -9.21 -4.67
N PRO A 81 40.09 -9.87 -5.81
CA PRO A 81 39.94 -9.17 -7.08
C PRO A 81 38.70 -8.28 -7.02
N ARG A 82 38.93 -6.96 -6.95
CA ARG A 82 37.88 -5.96 -7.14
C ARG A 82 37.45 -5.99 -8.59
N ALA A 83 36.27 -6.55 -8.87
CA ALA A 83 35.58 -6.37 -10.14
C ALA A 83 35.42 -4.86 -10.38
N ARG A 84 36.17 -4.34 -11.35
CA ARG A 84 36.09 -2.93 -11.77
C ARG A 84 34.75 -2.75 -12.47
N LEU A 85 33.74 -2.31 -11.73
CA LEU A 85 32.54 -1.69 -12.30
C LEU A 85 33.01 -0.48 -13.11
N ARG A 86 33.07 -0.65 -14.44
CA ARG A 86 33.34 0.45 -15.36
C ARG A 86 32.23 1.48 -15.19
N PRO A 87 32.53 2.75 -14.86
CA PRO A 87 31.53 3.78 -14.90
C PRO A 87 31.06 3.92 -16.35
N ARG A 88 29.78 3.62 -16.61
CA ARG A 88 29.13 3.99 -17.87
C ARG A 88 29.23 5.51 -17.99
N ARG A 89 30.09 5.97 -18.90
CA ARG A 89 30.15 7.38 -19.31
C ARG A 89 28.79 7.75 -19.90
N THR A 90 27.92 8.37 -19.11
CA THR A 90 26.70 9.04 -19.59
C THR A 90 27.09 10.38 -20.22
N GLY A 91 27.75 10.30 -21.38
CA GLY A 91 27.98 11.43 -22.26
C GLY A 91 26.79 11.61 -23.20
N HIS A 92 25.66 12.10 -22.70
CA HIS A 92 24.54 12.50 -23.56
C HIS A 92 23.81 13.70 -22.95
N ARG A 93 24.35 14.90 -23.17
CA ARG A 93 23.52 16.11 -23.29
C ARG A 93 23.18 16.25 -24.78
N GLY A 94 22.31 15.37 -25.26
CA GLY A 94 21.66 15.57 -26.55
C GLY A 94 20.56 16.61 -26.38
N THR A 95 20.68 17.74 -27.07
CA THR A 95 19.52 18.60 -27.36
C THR A 95 18.47 17.73 -28.06
N ARG A 96 17.34 17.46 -27.40
CA ARG A 96 16.23 16.69 -28.00
C ARG A 96 15.80 17.39 -29.30
N PRO A 97 15.85 16.73 -30.46
CA PRO A 97 15.41 17.34 -31.70
C PRO A 97 13.93 17.71 -31.60
N ALA A 98 13.58 18.91 -32.07
CA ALA A 98 12.20 19.35 -32.15
C ALA A 98 11.43 18.41 -33.09
N GLY A 99 10.59 17.54 -32.51
CA GLY A 99 9.77 16.58 -33.27
C GLY A 99 9.73 15.15 -32.72
N GLU A 100 10.39 14.84 -31.61
CA GLU A 100 10.26 13.52 -30.99
C GLU A 100 8.83 13.29 -30.49
N ALA A 101 8.18 12.24 -31.01
CA ALA A 101 6.82 11.88 -30.62
C ALA A 101 6.77 11.65 -29.10
N VAL A 102 5.94 12.42 -28.42
CA VAL A 102 5.77 12.27 -26.97
C VAL A 102 5.09 10.92 -26.72
N MET A 103 5.72 10.08 -25.90
CA MET A 103 5.16 8.78 -25.54
C MET A 103 3.78 8.94 -24.90
N THR A 104 2.78 8.33 -25.53
CA THR A 104 1.42 8.23 -25.00
C THR A 104 1.38 7.19 -23.88
N ILE A 105 0.61 7.44 -22.83
CA ILE A 105 0.49 6.54 -21.69
C ILE A 105 -0.99 6.32 -21.41
N HIS A 106 -1.37 5.07 -21.23
CA HIS A 106 -2.76 4.63 -21.09
C HIS A 106 -2.97 3.89 -19.78
N LEU A 107 -4.18 3.97 -19.24
CA LEU A 107 -4.63 3.17 -18.10
C LEU A 107 -5.09 1.80 -18.58
N ALA A 108 -4.16 0.86 -18.72
CA ALA A 108 -4.44 -0.48 -19.28
C ALA A 108 -5.41 -1.29 -18.40
N ALA A 109 -5.26 -1.23 -17.07
CA ALA A 109 -6.20 -1.87 -16.15
C ALA A 109 -6.14 -1.30 -14.73
N CYS A 110 -7.18 -1.59 -13.96
CA CYS A 110 -7.21 -1.40 -12.52
C CYS A 110 -7.90 -2.57 -11.81
N ALA A 111 -7.49 -2.81 -10.56
CA ALA A 111 -8.12 -3.77 -9.69
C ALA A 111 -7.99 -3.35 -8.23
N TYR A 112 -8.82 -3.96 -7.38
CA TYR A 112 -8.79 -3.74 -5.94
C TYR A 112 -9.09 -5.04 -5.20
N ALA A 113 -8.57 -5.15 -3.98
CA ALA A 113 -8.81 -6.27 -3.09
C ALA A 113 -9.29 -5.74 -1.74
N LEU A 114 -10.40 -6.30 -1.26
CA LEU A 114 -10.96 -6.00 0.05
C LEU A 114 -10.85 -7.23 0.94
N PRO A 115 -10.60 -7.07 2.25
CA PRO A 115 -10.73 -8.16 3.20
C PRO A 115 -12.21 -8.54 3.34
N GLU A 116 -12.54 -9.79 3.62
CA GLU A 116 -13.94 -10.26 3.66
C GLU A 116 -14.75 -9.62 4.80
N ALA A 117 -14.11 -9.41 5.96
CA ALA A 117 -14.76 -8.86 7.12
C ALA A 117 -15.09 -7.37 6.96
N SER A 118 -16.14 -6.95 7.65
CA SER A 118 -16.57 -5.56 7.71
C SER A 118 -17.06 -5.19 9.10
N GLU A 119 -16.95 -3.91 9.43
CA GLU A 119 -17.36 -3.35 10.71
C GLU A 119 -18.28 -2.14 10.48
N ASP A 120 -19.29 -1.98 11.33
CA ASP A 120 -20.14 -0.79 11.31
C ASP A 120 -19.36 0.45 11.75
N ALA A 121 -19.54 1.56 11.02
CA ALA A 121 -18.88 2.82 11.35
C ALA A 121 -19.26 3.31 12.76
N ALA A 122 -20.51 3.10 13.17
CA ALA A 122 -20.98 3.41 14.52
C ALA A 122 -20.22 2.64 15.61
N SER A 123 -19.86 1.38 15.35
CA SER A 123 -19.05 0.57 16.26
C SER A 123 -17.61 1.08 16.35
N VAL A 124 -17.02 1.47 15.22
CA VAL A 124 -15.69 2.10 15.18
C VAL A 124 -15.68 3.39 15.99
N LEU A 125 -16.64 4.29 15.75
CA LEU A 125 -16.74 5.57 16.47
C LEU A 125 -16.96 5.36 17.96
N SER A 126 -17.79 4.38 18.34
CA SER A 126 -18.04 4.04 19.75
C SER A 126 -16.79 3.50 20.44
N ARG A 127 -16.04 2.61 19.78
CA ARG A 127 -14.77 2.09 20.31
C ARG A 127 -13.71 3.19 20.43
N GLU A 128 -13.65 4.10 19.47
CA GLU A 128 -12.67 5.19 19.43
C GLU A 128 -13.23 6.50 20.03
N ARG A 129 -14.24 6.42 20.90
CA ARG A 129 -14.98 7.59 21.42
C ARG A 129 -14.07 8.66 22.02
N VAL A 130 -13.05 8.27 22.81
CA VAL A 130 -12.11 9.22 23.42
C VAL A 130 -11.39 10.06 22.34
N ARG A 131 -10.97 9.41 21.25
CA ARG A 131 -10.30 10.08 20.12
C ARG A 131 -11.28 10.96 19.33
N VAL A 132 -12.49 10.45 19.08
CA VAL A 132 -13.57 11.20 18.42
C VAL A 132 -13.90 12.48 19.20
N GLU A 133 -14.09 12.37 20.52
CA GLU A 133 -14.41 13.51 21.39
C GLU A 133 -13.27 14.52 21.45
N ALA A 134 -12.02 14.06 21.48
CA ALA A 134 -10.85 14.93 21.41
C ALA A 134 -10.78 15.68 20.07
N ALA A 135 -10.95 14.99 18.94
CA ALA A 135 -10.92 15.58 17.60
C ALA A 135 -12.07 16.58 17.37
N LEU A 136 -13.22 16.33 18.00
CA LEU A 136 -14.43 17.16 17.92
C LEU A 136 -14.60 18.09 19.15
N GLY A 137 -13.55 18.27 19.96
CA GLY A 137 -13.63 19.03 21.21
C GLY A 137 -13.93 20.51 20.98
N ALA A 138 -13.44 21.07 19.87
CA ALA A 138 -13.60 22.48 19.52
C ALA A 138 -14.92 22.78 18.77
N VAL A 139 -15.70 21.77 18.38
CA VAL A 139 -16.96 21.96 17.65
C VAL A 139 -18.17 21.93 18.59
N THR A 140 -19.21 22.67 18.24
CA THR A 140 -20.45 22.70 19.03
C THR A 140 -21.12 21.32 19.07
N PRO A 141 -21.89 20.99 20.13
CA PRO A 141 -22.59 19.71 20.22
C PRO A 141 -23.54 19.44 19.03
N GLY A 142 -24.17 20.50 18.49
CA GLY A 142 -25.03 20.39 17.31
C GLY A 142 -24.24 20.02 16.05
N LEU A 143 -23.08 20.65 15.83
CA LEU A 143 -22.20 20.30 14.71
C LEU A 143 -21.62 18.89 14.88
N ARG A 144 -21.21 18.50 16.09
CA ARG A 144 -20.74 17.14 16.39
C ARG A 144 -21.75 16.07 15.97
N ARG A 145 -23.00 16.19 16.43
CA ARG A 145 -24.08 15.26 16.05
C ARG A 145 -24.29 15.23 14.53
N ARG A 146 -24.21 16.38 13.86
CA ARG A 146 -24.33 16.43 12.40
C ARG A 146 -23.17 15.74 11.70
N VAL A 147 -21.93 15.92 12.16
CA VAL A 147 -20.76 15.25 11.56
C VAL A 147 -20.89 13.73 11.74
N GLU A 148 -21.21 13.26 12.94
CA GLU A 148 -21.36 11.82 13.22
C GLU A 148 -22.53 11.18 12.44
N ALA A 149 -23.67 11.87 12.34
CA ALA A 149 -24.84 11.37 11.61
C ALA A 149 -24.69 11.43 10.08
N ASN A 150 -23.84 12.33 9.56
CA ASN A 150 -23.70 12.58 8.12
C ASN A 150 -22.34 12.16 7.55
N LEU A 151 -21.66 11.19 8.18
CA LEU A 151 -20.44 10.61 7.60
C LEU A 151 -20.69 9.96 6.23
N GLY A 152 -21.93 9.51 5.96
CA GLY A 152 -22.27 8.80 4.73
C GLY A 152 -21.65 7.40 4.62
N ILE A 153 -21.03 6.91 5.71
CA ILE A 153 -20.35 5.61 5.76
C ILE A 153 -21.10 4.72 6.75
N ALA A 154 -21.73 3.67 6.24
CA ALA A 154 -22.39 2.68 7.08
C ALA A 154 -21.39 1.66 7.63
N ARG A 155 -20.48 1.16 6.78
CA ARG A 155 -19.53 0.09 7.11
C ARG A 155 -18.17 0.34 6.47
N VAL A 156 -17.14 -0.19 7.09
CA VAL A 156 -15.77 -0.25 6.55
C VAL A 156 -15.28 -1.69 6.46
N ARG A 157 -14.38 -1.97 5.52
CA ARG A 157 -13.73 -3.28 5.41
C ARG A 157 -12.56 -3.35 6.39
N VAL A 158 -12.39 -4.51 7.04
CA VAL A 158 -11.40 -4.70 8.11
C VAL A 158 -10.69 -6.02 7.89
N CYS A 159 -9.35 -5.98 7.84
CA CYS A 159 -8.51 -7.16 7.80
C CYS A 159 -8.75 -8.02 9.04
N ALA A 160 -8.90 -9.33 8.83
CA ALA A 160 -8.97 -10.28 9.93
C ALA A 160 -7.63 -10.35 10.69
N ALA A 161 -7.64 -10.93 11.89
CA ALA A 161 -6.40 -11.16 12.62
C ALA A 161 -5.43 -12.02 11.79
N GLY A 162 -4.23 -11.51 11.55
CA GLY A 162 -3.20 -12.17 10.73
C GLY A 162 -3.29 -11.88 9.23
N GLU A 163 -4.35 -11.23 8.75
CA GLU A 163 -4.39 -10.70 7.39
C GLU A 163 -3.53 -9.43 7.31
N GLN A 164 -2.67 -9.36 6.29
CA GLN A 164 -1.72 -8.26 6.11
C GLN A 164 -2.08 -7.45 4.87
N PRO A 165 -1.95 -6.11 4.88
CA PRO A 165 -2.18 -5.27 3.71
C PRO A 165 -1.39 -5.73 2.48
N TYR A 166 -0.19 -6.30 2.68
CA TYR A 166 0.61 -6.94 1.64
C TYR A 166 -0.21 -7.88 0.74
N TYR A 167 -1.02 -8.77 1.32
CA TYR A 167 -1.78 -9.75 0.55
C TYR A 167 -2.91 -9.11 -0.26
N LEU A 168 -3.47 -8.00 0.22
CA LEU A 168 -4.45 -7.22 -0.53
C LEU A 168 -3.79 -6.53 -1.74
N ALA A 169 -2.62 -5.89 -1.55
CA ALA A 169 -1.85 -5.32 -2.66
C ALA A 169 -1.50 -6.39 -3.70
N ARG A 170 -1.02 -7.56 -3.25
CA ARG A 170 -0.66 -8.67 -4.14
C ARG A 170 -1.85 -9.19 -4.95
N ARG A 171 -3.00 -9.39 -4.31
CA ARG A 171 -4.23 -9.81 -5.00
C ARG A 171 -4.66 -8.78 -6.06
N ALA A 172 -4.68 -7.50 -5.69
CA ALA A 172 -5.01 -6.43 -6.63
C ALA A 172 -4.02 -6.36 -7.80
N ALA A 173 -2.71 -6.50 -7.53
CA ALA A 173 -1.68 -6.47 -8.57
C ALA A 173 -1.82 -7.62 -9.58
N ILE A 174 -2.04 -8.85 -9.10
CA ILE A 174 -2.29 -10.01 -9.98
C ILE A 174 -3.52 -9.75 -10.84
N GLU A 175 -4.63 -9.35 -10.24
CA GLU A 175 -5.88 -9.12 -10.97
C GLU A 175 -5.74 -7.98 -11.99
N ALA A 176 -5.01 -6.91 -11.68
CA ALA A 176 -4.77 -5.81 -12.60
C ALA A 176 -3.88 -6.23 -13.78
N LEU A 177 -2.81 -7.00 -13.54
CA LEU A 177 -1.96 -7.54 -14.60
C LEU A 177 -2.71 -8.51 -15.50
N ASP A 178 -3.51 -9.40 -14.90
CA ASP A 178 -4.36 -10.36 -15.64
C ASP A 178 -5.37 -9.62 -16.52
N LYS A 179 -6.05 -8.60 -15.99
CA LYS A 179 -7.00 -7.75 -16.75
C LYS A 179 -6.31 -6.99 -17.89
N ALA A 180 -5.08 -6.53 -17.68
CA ALA A 180 -4.30 -5.84 -18.71
C ALA A 180 -3.72 -6.82 -19.76
N GLY A 181 -3.75 -8.13 -19.50
CA GLY A 181 -3.06 -9.12 -20.33
C GLY A 181 -1.53 -8.94 -20.33
N ILE A 182 -0.96 -8.34 -19.30
CA ILE A 182 0.48 -8.04 -19.22
C ILE A 182 1.17 -9.08 -18.33
N PRO A 183 2.11 -9.87 -18.85
CA PRO A 183 2.85 -10.81 -18.03
C PRO A 183 3.80 -10.05 -17.08
N ALA A 184 3.99 -10.59 -15.88
CA ALA A 184 4.78 -9.95 -14.83
C ALA A 184 6.21 -9.55 -15.27
N GLY A 185 6.89 -10.38 -16.07
CA GLY A 185 8.23 -10.09 -16.59
C GLY A 185 8.31 -8.92 -17.59
N ARG A 186 7.18 -8.29 -17.94
CA ARG A 186 7.09 -7.09 -18.78
C ARG A 186 6.87 -5.81 -17.98
N VAL A 187 6.80 -5.87 -16.65
CA VAL A 187 6.66 -4.68 -15.81
C VAL A 187 8.03 -4.06 -15.60
N ASP A 188 8.20 -2.82 -16.06
CA ASP A 188 9.48 -2.11 -16.01
C ASP A 188 9.59 -1.20 -14.77
N LEU A 189 8.45 -0.77 -14.22
CA LEU A 189 8.35 0.14 -13.08
C LEU A 189 7.30 -0.33 -12.08
N LEU A 190 7.68 -0.46 -10.80
CA LEU A 190 6.77 -0.75 -9.70
C LEU A 190 6.78 0.42 -8.71
N ILE A 191 5.61 1.02 -8.45
CA ILE A 191 5.46 2.10 -7.48
C ILE A 191 4.52 1.68 -6.34
N ASP A 192 5.03 1.63 -5.12
CA ASP A 192 4.18 1.58 -3.91
C ASP A 192 3.79 3.00 -3.49
N TYR A 193 2.50 3.30 -3.47
CA TYR A 193 1.94 4.57 -3.02
C TYR A 193 1.08 4.45 -1.75
N SER A 194 1.27 3.39 -0.95
CA SER A 194 0.58 3.21 0.33
C SER A 194 0.91 4.31 1.31
N THR A 195 -0.11 4.80 2.01
CA THR A 195 -0.02 5.91 2.97
C THR A 195 0.25 5.43 4.39
N LEU A 196 -0.39 4.32 4.77
CA LEU A 196 -0.36 3.78 6.11
C LEU A 196 0.67 2.66 6.12
N PRO A 197 1.77 2.80 6.86
CA PRO A 197 2.69 1.69 7.01
C PRO A 197 1.90 0.54 7.65
N GLY A 198 1.89 -0.63 7.00
CA GLY A 198 1.43 -1.87 7.63
C GLY A 198 2.18 -2.10 8.95
N SER A 199 1.71 -3.04 9.77
CA SER A 199 2.24 -3.27 11.13
C SER A 199 3.70 -3.73 11.16
N GLY A 200 4.63 -2.80 10.93
CA GLY A 200 5.81 -2.52 11.74
C GLY A 200 6.96 -3.53 11.82
N THR A 201 7.01 -4.62 11.05
CA THR A 201 8.11 -5.60 11.20
C THR A 201 8.91 -5.89 9.94
N GLU A 202 8.55 -5.32 8.79
CA GLU A 202 9.26 -5.61 7.55
C GLU A 202 10.44 -4.65 7.34
N TYR A 203 11.66 -5.17 7.46
CA TYR A 203 12.88 -4.49 7.02
C TYR A 203 12.95 -4.29 5.50
N VAL A 204 12.09 -5.01 4.76
CA VAL A 204 12.06 -5.02 3.30
C VAL A 204 10.83 -4.23 2.84
N PRO A 205 10.99 -3.21 1.98
CA PRO A 205 9.84 -2.49 1.42
C PRO A 205 8.91 -3.42 0.65
N MET A 206 7.60 -3.15 0.71
CA MET A 206 6.57 -3.93 0.02
C MET A 206 6.88 -4.12 -1.46
N THR A 207 7.44 -3.12 -2.14
CA THR A 207 7.82 -3.23 -3.56
C THR A 207 8.81 -4.35 -3.82
N HIS A 208 9.80 -4.55 -2.96
CA HIS A 208 10.80 -5.60 -3.15
C HIS A 208 10.21 -6.98 -2.95
N ARG A 209 9.39 -7.14 -1.91
CA ARG A 209 8.67 -8.40 -1.66
C ARG A 209 7.73 -8.72 -2.81
N LEU A 210 6.97 -7.72 -3.27
CA LEU A 210 6.01 -7.88 -4.35
C LEU A 210 6.69 -8.16 -5.70
N ALA A 211 7.81 -7.47 -6.00
CA ALA A 211 8.60 -7.74 -7.20
C ALA A 211 9.07 -9.20 -7.23
N THR A 212 9.60 -9.72 -6.13
CA THR A 212 10.00 -11.14 -6.03
C THR A 212 8.79 -12.07 -6.20
N ASP A 213 7.70 -11.83 -5.45
CA ASP A 213 6.53 -12.72 -5.42
C ASP A 213 5.72 -12.75 -6.73
N LEU A 214 5.86 -11.71 -7.56
CA LEU A 214 5.23 -11.62 -8.89
C LEU A 214 6.21 -11.94 -10.02
N GLY A 215 7.52 -11.99 -9.79
CA GLY A 215 8.53 -12.21 -10.84
C GLY A 215 8.89 -10.95 -11.64
N LEU A 216 8.87 -9.77 -11.01
CA LEU A 216 9.23 -8.46 -11.59
C LEU A 216 10.73 -8.18 -11.41
N GLU A 217 11.59 -9.13 -11.77
CA GLU A 217 13.02 -9.08 -11.42
C GLU A 217 13.78 -7.91 -12.07
N ALA A 218 13.28 -7.41 -13.18
CA ALA A 218 13.85 -6.29 -13.92
C ALA A 218 13.24 -4.92 -13.56
N SER A 219 12.21 -4.88 -12.70
CA SER A 219 11.47 -3.64 -12.46
C SER A 219 12.27 -2.65 -11.60
N LEU A 220 12.23 -1.37 -11.98
CA LEU A 220 12.62 -0.28 -11.11
C LEU A 220 11.57 -0.14 -9.99
N ASN A 221 12.00 -0.27 -8.73
CA ASN A 221 11.09 -0.24 -7.58
C ASN A 221 11.15 1.11 -6.86
N VAL A 222 10.02 1.80 -6.75
CA VAL A 222 9.89 3.11 -6.10
C VAL A 222 8.87 3.05 -4.97
N ASN A 223 9.21 3.60 -3.81
CA ASN A 223 8.30 3.70 -2.65
C ASN A 223 7.98 5.16 -2.36
N LEU A 224 6.70 5.53 -2.41
CA LEU A 224 6.19 6.84 -2.06
C LEU A 224 5.54 6.78 -0.68
N LYS A 225 6.19 7.38 0.31
CA LYS A 225 5.75 7.38 1.71
C LYS A 225 5.54 8.80 2.22
N PHE A 226 4.58 9.56 1.65
CA PHE A 226 4.25 10.88 2.23
C PHE A 226 2.95 11.57 1.78
N SER A 227 2.11 10.97 0.94
CA SER A 227 1.14 11.77 0.15
C SER A 227 -0.33 11.67 0.57
N GLY A 228 -0.64 10.92 1.64
CA GLY A 228 -2.02 10.83 2.12
C GLY A 228 -2.99 10.35 1.03
N CYS A 229 -4.21 10.86 1.05
CA CYS A 229 -5.21 10.53 0.02
C CYS A 229 -4.82 11.01 -1.39
N ALA A 230 -3.86 11.92 -1.54
CA ALA A 230 -3.37 12.39 -2.83
C ALA A 230 -2.27 11.47 -3.42
N ALA A 231 -1.89 10.41 -2.72
CA ALA A 231 -0.78 9.54 -3.11
C ALA A 231 -0.91 8.92 -4.49
N PHE A 232 -2.13 8.51 -4.86
CA PHE A 232 -2.40 7.95 -6.18
C PHE A 232 -2.05 8.93 -7.30
N HIS A 233 -2.50 10.19 -7.21
CA HIS A 233 -2.22 11.19 -8.25
C HIS A 233 -0.73 11.50 -8.38
N LEU A 234 -0.01 11.54 -7.26
CA LEU A 234 1.45 11.67 -7.27
C LEU A 234 2.14 10.46 -7.91
N ALA A 235 1.66 9.25 -7.63
CA ALA A 235 2.19 8.02 -8.23
C ALA A 235 1.99 7.99 -9.75
N VAL A 236 0.79 8.35 -10.24
CA VAL A 236 0.51 8.44 -11.69
C VAL A 236 1.42 9.50 -12.33
N LYS A 237 1.55 10.68 -11.72
CA LYS A 237 2.43 11.74 -12.23
C LYS A 237 3.89 11.29 -12.30
N LEU A 238 4.38 10.63 -11.25
CA LEU A 238 5.74 10.11 -11.20
C LEU A 238 5.98 9.03 -12.26
N ALA A 239 5.10 8.03 -12.33
CA ALA A 239 5.18 6.97 -13.33
C ALA A 239 5.19 7.56 -14.75
N ALA A 240 4.23 8.43 -15.05
CA ALA A 240 4.13 9.01 -16.39
C ALA A 240 5.35 9.88 -16.75
N SER A 241 5.94 10.57 -15.76
CA SER A 241 7.16 11.36 -15.97
C SER A 241 8.38 10.47 -16.22
N LEU A 242 8.53 9.38 -15.48
CA LEU A 242 9.62 8.40 -15.67
C LEU A 242 9.50 7.69 -17.01
N MET A 243 8.30 7.20 -17.33
CA MET A 243 7.97 6.55 -18.61
C MET A 243 8.24 7.45 -19.82
N ARG A 244 7.96 8.76 -19.74
CA ARG A 244 8.31 9.71 -20.82
C ARG A 244 9.79 10.09 -20.88
N ALA A 245 10.52 9.93 -19.78
CA ALA A 245 11.93 10.26 -19.68
C ALA A 245 12.83 9.10 -20.13
N ASP A 246 12.34 7.86 -20.06
CA ASP A 246 13.07 6.64 -20.39
C ASP A 246 12.16 5.71 -21.20
N ASP A 247 12.48 5.54 -22.49
CA ASP A 247 11.71 4.71 -23.43
C ASP A 247 11.76 3.21 -23.12
N GLN A 248 12.65 2.80 -22.21
CA GLN A 248 12.69 1.42 -21.69
C GLN A 248 11.60 1.17 -20.65
N LEU A 249 10.98 2.21 -20.08
CA LEU A 249 9.89 2.09 -19.10
C LEU A 249 8.53 2.14 -19.80
N ARG A 250 8.08 1.00 -20.32
CA ARG A 250 6.86 0.87 -21.13
C ARG A 250 5.65 0.45 -20.32
N VAL A 251 5.85 -0.27 -19.21
CA VAL A 251 4.79 -0.71 -18.31
C VAL A 251 5.12 -0.32 -16.87
N ALA A 252 4.17 0.36 -16.23
CA ALA A 252 4.23 0.67 -14.81
C ALA A 252 3.08 0.00 -14.04
N LEU A 253 3.42 -0.65 -12.94
CA LEU A 253 2.49 -1.17 -11.96
C LEU A 253 2.51 -0.26 -10.73
N LEU A 254 1.38 0.38 -10.44
CA LEU A 254 1.18 1.20 -9.25
C LEU A 254 0.38 0.38 -8.25
N VAL A 255 0.84 0.26 -7.01
CA VAL A 255 0.17 -0.50 -5.96
C VAL A 255 0.04 0.30 -4.68
N ALA A 256 -1.05 0.08 -3.96
CA ALA A 256 -1.15 0.49 -2.57
C ALA A 256 -1.93 -0.55 -1.77
N ALA A 257 -1.56 -0.72 -0.51
CA ALA A 257 -2.44 -1.33 0.47
C ALA A 257 -2.30 -0.65 1.82
N ASP A 258 -3.43 -0.20 2.34
CA ASP A 258 -3.51 0.57 3.56
C ASP A 258 -4.34 -0.17 4.60
N THR A 259 -3.87 -0.14 5.85
CA THR A 259 -4.60 -0.63 7.02
C THR A 259 -4.29 0.34 8.15
N PRO A 260 -5.27 1.09 8.68
CA PRO A 260 -5.03 1.99 9.80
C PRO A 260 -4.48 1.25 11.01
N PRO A 261 -3.56 1.86 11.76
CA PRO A 261 -3.11 1.32 13.04
C PRO A 261 -4.32 1.03 13.95
N LEU A 262 -4.15 0.05 14.84
CA LEU A 262 -5.19 -0.31 15.81
C LEU A 262 -5.63 0.93 16.61
N GLY A 263 -6.94 1.16 16.68
CA GLY A 263 -7.52 2.31 17.38
C GLY A 263 -7.31 3.67 16.69
N SER A 264 -6.96 3.68 15.41
CA SER A 264 -6.77 4.89 14.60
C SER A 264 -7.59 4.90 13.31
N ARG A 265 -8.75 4.24 13.29
CA ARG A 265 -9.64 4.24 12.11
C ARG A 265 -10.45 5.53 11.99
N SER A 266 -10.67 6.22 13.11
CA SER A 266 -11.41 7.47 13.17
C SER A 266 -10.49 8.66 12.87
N LEU A 267 -10.80 9.36 11.78
CA LEU A 267 -10.16 10.61 11.36
C LEU A 267 -11.15 11.78 11.42
N MET A 268 -11.91 11.89 12.51
CA MET A 268 -12.91 12.94 12.65
C MET A 268 -12.29 14.35 12.58
N PRO A 269 -13.01 15.34 12.00
CA PRO A 269 -14.37 15.25 11.45
C PRO A 269 -14.47 14.68 10.03
N ILE A 270 -13.39 14.12 9.48
CA ILE A 270 -13.28 13.81 8.05
C ILE A 270 -13.99 12.48 7.72
N THR A 271 -13.58 11.38 8.34
CA THR A 271 -14.02 10.04 7.89
C THR A 271 -13.73 8.92 8.91
N VAL A 272 -14.19 7.71 8.58
CA VAL A 272 -13.78 6.44 9.16
C VAL A 272 -13.06 5.60 8.08
N GLN A 273 -11.89 5.09 8.40
CA GLN A 273 -11.02 4.38 7.47
C GLN A 273 -11.24 2.87 7.47
N GLY A 274 -11.27 2.28 6.27
CA GLY A 274 -11.25 0.85 6.04
C GLY A 274 -9.91 0.37 5.47
N ASP A 275 -9.81 -0.93 5.28
CA ASP A 275 -8.64 -1.62 4.74
C ASP A 275 -8.89 -2.01 3.29
N ALA A 276 -7.92 -1.80 2.42
CA ALA A 276 -8.00 -2.16 1.01
C ALA A 276 -6.60 -2.28 0.38
N GLY A 277 -6.52 -3.09 -0.66
CA GLY A 277 -5.43 -3.08 -1.64
C GLY A 277 -5.94 -2.60 -2.99
N SER A 278 -5.10 -1.91 -3.74
CA SER A 278 -5.40 -1.43 -5.08
C SER A 278 -4.17 -1.54 -5.97
N ALA A 279 -4.42 -1.75 -7.26
CA ALA A 279 -3.40 -1.76 -8.28
C ALA A 279 -3.90 -1.13 -9.58
N VAL A 280 -2.99 -0.43 -10.26
CA VAL A 280 -3.22 0.21 -11.55
C VAL A 280 -2.06 -0.11 -12.47
N VAL A 281 -2.36 -0.51 -13.69
CA VAL A 281 -1.36 -0.78 -14.74
C VAL A 281 -1.42 0.37 -15.74
N LEU A 282 -0.28 1.02 -15.94
CA LEU A 282 -0.06 1.99 -17.00
C LEU A 282 0.77 1.37 -18.11
N SER A 283 0.44 1.66 -19.37
CA SER A 283 1.18 1.15 -20.52
C SER A 283 1.35 2.21 -21.60
N SER A 284 2.48 2.19 -22.30
CA SER A 284 2.70 2.95 -23.53
C SER A 284 2.21 2.23 -24.80
N ASP A 285 1.85 0.95 -24.67
CA ASP A 285 1.66 0.05 -25.82
C ASP A 285 0.19 -0.19 -26.13
N ASP A 286 -0.69 0.18 -25.21
CA ASP A 286 -2.13 -0.01 -25.32
C ASP A 286 -2.80 1.22 -25.94
N SER A 287 -3.28 1.13 -27.17
CA SER A 287 -3.95 2.24 -27.86
C SER A 287 -5.47 2.27 -27.68
N VAL A 288 -6.05 1.29 -26.99
CA VAL A 288 -7.52 1.15 -26.85
C VAL A 288 -7.99 1.69 -25.50
N SER A 289 -7.13 1.65 -24.49
CA SER A 289 -7.44 2.13 -23.15
C SER A 289 -7.40 3.66 -23.00
N PRO A 290 -8.09 4.23 -22.00
CA PRO A 290 -8.08 5.67 -21.75
C PRO A 290 -6.67 6.25 -21.59
N GLU A 291 -6.38 7.32 -22.31
CA GLU A 291 -5.10 8.02 -22.26
C GLU A 291 -4.97 8.91 -21.01
N ILE A 292 -3.80 8.89 -20.38
CA ILE A 292 -3.37 9.87 -19.37
C ILE A 292 -2.78 11.10 -20.07
N VAL A 293 -3.68 12.00 -20.49
CA VAL A 293 -3.32 13.24 -21.22
C VAL A 293 -2.42 14.14 -20.37
N SER A 294 -2.77 14.35 -19.08
CA SER A 294 -1.96 15.15 -18.17
C SER A 294 -2.24 14.83 -16.70
N THR A 295 -1.29 15.19 -15.84
CA THR A 295 -1.41 15.06 -14.38
C THR A 295 -0.83 16.30 -13.71
N ALA A 296 -1.63 16.97 -12.87
CA ALA A 296 -1.19 18.09 -12.05
C ALA A 296 -1.22 17.69 -10.57
N VAL A 297 -0.13 17.98 -9.86
CA VAL A 297 -0.01 17.80 -8.41
C VAL A 297 0.68 19.05 -7.89
N LEU A 298 0.05 19.70 -6.91
CA LEU A 298 0.46 20.97 -6.33
C LEU A 298 0.43 20.84 -4.82
N THR A 299 1.47 21.34 -4.15
CA THR A 299 1.46 21.53 -2.71
C THR A 299 1.09 22.98 -2.43
N LEU A 300 0.01 23.20 -1.70
CA LEU A 300 -0.33 24.53 -1.20
C LEU A 300 0.56 24.82 0.01
N GLY A 301 1.41 25.84 -0.10
CA GLY A 301 2.17 26.35 1.04
C GLY A 301 1.19 26.91 2.07
N GLY A 302 1.24 26.39 3.29
CA GLY A 302 0.50 26.88 4.45
C GLY A 302 1.36 27.73 5.36
#